data_AF-A0A0K8PFC3-F1
#
_entry.id   AF-A0A0K8PFC3-F1
#
_cell.length_a   1.000
_cell.length_b   1.000
_cell.length_c   1.000
_cell.angle_alpha   90.00
_cell.angle_beta   90.00
_cell.angle_gamma   90.00
#
_symmetry.space_group_name_H-M   'P 1'
#
loop_
_entity.id
_entity.type
_entity.pdbx_description
1 polymer ?
#
loop_
_entity_poly.entity_id
_entity_poly.type
_entity_poly.pdbx_seq_one_letter_code
_entity_poly.pdbx_strand_id
1 'polypeptide(L)' 'MAVRTSDELGLPSDAKEAYAFAVLGFPDAVRPARPARHRAREHGALHPSVLESVTPGRDGLRLPRRPTGVPTRLLLD' A
#
# COMPACT_ATOMS: atom_id res chain seq x y z
N MET A 1 17.74 -11.05 21.51
CA MET A 1 17.48 -10.50 20.17
C MET A 1 17.70 -8.99 20.25
N ALA A 2 18.33 -8.37 19.25
CA ALA A 2 18.60 -6.93 19.30
C ALA A 2 17.40 -6.12 18.75
N VAL A 3 17.04 -5.03 19.43
CA VAL A 3 16.02 -4.07 18.97
C VAL A 3 16.69 -3.07 18.02
N ARG A 4 15.98 -2.74 16.93
CA ARG A 4 16.46 -1.90 15.83
C ARG A 4 15.32 -0.98 15.37
N THR A 5 15.65 0.22 14.90
CA THR A 5 14.64 1.10 14.28
C THR A 5 14.52 0.83 12.78
N SER A 6 13.46 1.34 12.15
CA SER A 6 13.33 1.20 10.69
C SER A 6 14.34 2.08 9.93
N ASP A 7 14.91 3.09 10.60
CA ASP A 7 15.96 3.94 10.02
C ASP A 7 17.18 3.09 9.63
N GLU A 8 17.51 2.09 10.46
CA GLU A 8 18.58 1.13 10.21
C GLU A 8 18.31 0.24 8.98
N LEU A 9 17.07 0.23 8.49
CA LEU A 9 16.63 -0.48 7.29
C LEU A 9 16.41 0.47 6.10
N GLY A 10 16.77 1.75 6.24
CA GLY A 10 16.61 2.77 5.21
C GLY A 10 15.19 3.33 5.09
N LEU A 11 14.34 3.16 6.11
CA LEU A 11 12.99 3.73 6.16
C LEU A 11 12.85 4.65 7.37
N PRO A 12 12.70 5.98 7.17
CA PRO A 12 12.55 6.90 8.28
C PRO A 12 11.43 6.48 9.23
N SER A 13 11.74 6.36 10.51
CA SER A 13 10.82 5.84 11.53
C SER A 13 9.56 6.69 11.69
N ASP A 14 9.66 8.00 11.43
CA ASP A 14 8.56 8.96 11.46
C ASP A 14 7.65 8.88 10.23
N ALA A 15 8.19 8.50 9.06
CA ALA A 15 7.46 8.43 7.80
C ALA A 15 6.94 7.02 7.46
N LYS A 16 7.37 5.98 8.18
CA LYS A 16 7.06 4.57 7.85
C LYS A 16 5.57 4.28 7.66
N GLU A 17 4.71 4.89 8.47
CA GLU A 17 3.25 4.66 8.41
C GLU A 17 2.64 5.36 7.20
N ALA A 18 3.07 6.60 6.91
CA ALA A 18 2.66 7.30 5.70
C ALA A 18 3.07 6.51 4.44
N TYR A 19 4.27 5.93 4.42
CA TYR A 19 4.69 5.05 3.34
C TYR A 19 3.87 3.75 3.24
N ALA A 20 3.49 3.16 4.38
CA ALA A 20 2.61 1.98 4.38
C ALA A 20 1.26 2.29 3.72
N PHE A 21 0.64 3.44 4.04
CA PHE A 21 -0.60 3.88 3.38
C PHE A 21 -0.41 4.20 1.90
N ALA A 22 0.71 4.83 1.51
CA ALA A 22 1.01 5.09 0.10
C ALA A 22 1.12 3.78 -0.71
N VAL A 23 1.76 2.75 -0.13
CA VAL A 23 1.86 1.41 -0.74
C VAL A 23 0.51 0.70 -0.78
N LEU A 24 -0.37 0.89 0.20
CA LEU A 24 -1.73 0.32 0.19
C LEU A 24 -2.63 0.97 -0.87
N GLY A 25 -2.55 2.29 -1.04
CA GLY A 25 -3.35 3.02 -2.03
C GLY A 25 -2.87 2.85 -3.49
N PHE A 26 -1.59 2.53 -3.72
CA PHE A 26 -1.06 2.36 -5.08
C PHE A 26 -1.73 1.22 -5.88
N PRO A 27 -1.90 -0.01 -5.34
CA PRO A 27 -2.58 -1.11 -6.01
C PRO A 27 -3.99 -0.80 -6.51
N ASP A 28 -4.77 -0.03 -5.74
CA ASP A 28 -6.16 0.31 -6.08
C ASP A 28 -6.26 1.31 -7.24
N ALA A 29 -5.24 2.13 -7.45
CA ALA A 29 -5.17 3.07 -8.57
C ALA A 29 -4.74 2.42 -9.90
N VAL A 30 -4.13 1.23 -9.90
CA VAL A 30 -3.56 0.63 -11.13
C VAL A 30 -4.08 -0.79 -11.44
N ARG A 31 -4.84 -1.42 -10.54
CA ARG A 31 -5.43 -2.75 -10.70
C ARG A 31 -6.85 -2.79 -10.10
N PRO A 32 -7.72 -3.74 -10.53
CA PRO A 32 -8.94 -4.03 -9.79
C PRO A 32 -8.58 -4.35 -8.34
N ALA A 33 -9.31 -3.76 -7.40
CA ALA A 33 -9.10 -3.87 -5.97
C ALA A 33 -8.79 -5.32 -5.59
N ARG A 34 -7.57 -5.56 -5.09
CA ARG A 34 -7.20 -6.87 -4.54
C ARG A 34 -7.23 -6.75 -3.02
N PRO A 35 -7.74 -7.77 -2.32
CA PRO A 35 -7.65 -7.81 -0.87
C PRO A 35 -6.20 -7.56 -0.43
N ALA A 36 -6.00 -6.67 0.53
CA ALA A 36 -4.70 -6.42 1.10
C ALA A 36 -4.11 -7.76 1.58
N ARG A 37 -2.82 -8.01 1.29
CA ARG A 37 -2.15 -9.28 1.67
C ARG A 37 -1.85 -9.37 3.17
N HIS A 38 -2.56 -8.62 4.01
CA HIS A 38 -2.46 -8.78 5.45
C HIS A 38 -3.04 -10.13 5.85
N ARG A 39 -2.41 -10.78 6.83
CA ARG A 39 -2.95 -12.00 7.41
C ARG A 39 -4.28 -11.63 8.07
N ALA A 40 -5.40 -12.05 7.47
CA ALA A 40 -6.74 -11.80 7.98
C ALA A 40 -6.88 -12.12 9.48
N ARG A 41 -6.11 -13.10 9.98
CA ARG A 41 -5.99 -13.48 11.40
C ARG A 41 -5.53 -12.37 12.34
N GLU A 42 -4.69 -11.44 11.89
CA GLU A 42 -4.20 -10.33 12.72
C GLU A 42 -5.27 -9.24 12.94
N HIS A 43 -6.27 -9.21 12.06
CA HIS A 43 -7.31 -8.17 12.02
C HIS A 43 -8.72 -8.72 12.36
N GLY A 44 -8.82 -9.97 12.84
CA GLY A 44 -10.09 -10.62 13.14
C GLY A 44 -11.00 -10.88 11.93
N ALA A 45 -10.49 -10.69 10.70
CA ALA A 45 -11.27 -10.87 9.50
C ALA A 45 -11.41 -12.37 9.16
N LEU A 46 -12.63 -12.79 8.80
CA LEU A 46 -12.92 -14.18 8.41
C LEU A 46 -12.31 -14.55 7.05
N HIS A 47 -12.17 -13.56 6.16
CA HIS A 47 -11.61 -13.69 4.83
C HIS A 47 -10.84 -12.41 4.45
N PRO A 48 -9.94 -12.48 3.46
CA PRO A 48 -9.35 -11.27 2.89
C PRO A 48 -10.44 -10.33 2.37
N SER A 49 -10.36 -9.05 2.71
CA SER A 49 -11.30 -8.01 2.29
C SER A 49 -10.55 -6.84 1.66
N VAL A 50 -11.24 -6.12 0.76
CA VAL A 50 -10.78 -4.81 0.29
C VAL A 50 -10.99 -3.82 1.43
N LEU A 51 -9.94 -3.10 1.83
CA LEU A 51 -9.97 -2.19 2.98
C LEU A 51 -10.28 -0.74 2.59
N GLU A 52 -10.36 -0.45 1.28
CA GLU A 52 -10.24 0.92 0.77
C GLU A 52 -11.42 1.35 -0.11
N SER A 53 -11.60 2.67 -0.23
CA SER A 53 -12.49 3.31 -1.20
C SER A 53 -11.73 4.38 -1.98
N VAL A 54 -11.95 4.45 -3.29
CA VAL A 54 -11.30 5.45 -4.14
C VAL A 54 -12.16 6.71 -4.14
N THR A 55 -11.60 7.82 -3.63
CA THR A 55 -12.23 9.14 -3.71
C THR A 55 -11.64 9.91 -4.90
N PRO A 56 -12.41 10.18 -5.97
CA PRO A 56 -11.91 10.95 -7.11
C PRO A 56 -11.51 12.37 -6.71
N GLY A 57 -10.38 12.83 -7.24
CA GLY A 57 -9.97 14.23 -7.12
C GLY A 57 -10.81 15.17 -7.97
N ARG A 58 -10.50 16.48 -7.90
CA ARG A 58 -11.18 17.56 -8.63
C ARG A 58 -11.30 17.31 -10.15
N ASP A 59 -10.30 16.67 -10.74
CA ASP A 59 -10.24 16.40 -12.18
C ASP A 59 -10.82 15.04 -12.59
N GLY A 60 -11.47 14.35 -11.64
CA GLY A 60 -11.99 13.00 -11.82
C GLY A 60 -10.90 11.92 -11.74
N LEU A 61 -11.31 10.66 -11.88
CA LEU A 61 -10.42 9.51 -11.81
C LEU A 61 -9.91 9.14 -13.21
N ARG A 62 -8.64 9.43 -13.49
CA ARG A 62 -7.94 8.96 -14.70
C ARG A 62 -6.91 7.90 -14.31
N LEU A 63 -7.22 6.64 -14.61
CA LEU A 63 -6.30 5.54 -14.34
C LEU A 63 -5.20 5.47 -15.41
N PRO A 64 -3.93 5.26 -15.04
CA PRO A 64 -2.86 5.01 -16.00
C PRO A 64 -3.10 3.68 -16.73
N ARG A 65 -2.44 3.48 -17.89
CA ARG A 65 -2.48 2.20 -18.61
C ARG A 65 -2.04 1.08 -17.66
N ARG A 66 -2.78 -0.04 -17.69
CA ARG A 66 -2.52 -1.18 -16.81
C ARG A 66 -1.07 -1.66 -16.96
N PRO A 67 -0.27 -1.71 -15.88
CA PRO A 67 1.09 -2.22 -15.94
C PRO A 67 1.12 -3.73 -16.21
N THR A 68 2.12 -4.18 -16.98
CA THR A 68 2.32 -5.59 -17.35
C THR A 68 2.92 -6.44 -16.23
N GLY A 69 3.56 -5.81 -15.23
CA GLY A 69 4.23 -6.46 -14.10
C GLY A 69 3.66 -6.09 -12.73
N VAL A 70 4.14 -6.75 -11.68
CA VAL A 70 3.92 -6.33 -10.30
C VAL A 70 5.01 -5.33 -9.88
N PRO A 71 4.68 -4.27 -9.12
CA PRO A 71 5.69 -3.38 -8.56
C PRO A 71 6.65 -4.15 -7.63
N THR A 72 7.93 -3.85 -7.73
CA THR A 72 8.98 -4.48 -6.90
C THR A 72 9.71 -3.48 -5.99
N ARG A 73 9.54 -2.18 -6.23
CA ARG A 73 10.24 -1.12 -5.51
C ARG A 73 9.37 0.14 -5.42
N LEU A 74 9.41 0.79 -4.27
CA LEU A 74 8.97 2.17 -4.08
C LEU A 74 10.18 3.09 -4.27
N LEU A 75 10.04 4.10 -5.12
CA LEU A 75 11.06 5.14 -5.31
C LEU A 75 10.56 6.41 -4.61
N LEU A 76 11.47 7.04 -3.86
CA LEU A 76 11.25 8.29 -3.16
C LEU A 76 12.29 9.26 -3.72
N ASP A 77 11.87 10.48 -4.06
CA ASP A 77 12.77 11.56 -4.50
C ASP A 77 13.55 12.14 -3.32
#